data_AF-A0A968HS48-F1
#
_entry.id   AF-A0A968HS48-F1
#
_cell.length_a   1.000
_cell.length_b   1.000
_cell.length_c   1.000
_cell.angle_alpha   90.00
_cell.angle_beta   90.00
_cell.angle_gamma   90.00
#
_symmetry.space_group_name_H-M   'P 1'
#
loop_
_entity.id
_entity.type
_entity.pdbx_description
1 polymer ?
#
loop_
_entity_poly.entity_id
_entity_poly.type
_entity_poly.pdbx_seq_one_letter_code
_entity_poly.pdbx_strand_id
1 'polypeptide(L)' 'MRSLIAAITAIAPLFERIFVITHVSHLKAAFHNTLEVTRTPHGSQVRLVC' A
#
# COMPACT_ATOMS: atom_id res chain seq x y z
N MET A 1 7.83 9.13 -11.15
CA MET A 1 7.11 8.65 -9.93
C MET A 1 5.59 8.55 -10.10
N ARG A 2 4.89 9.49 -10.79
CA ARG A 2 3.47 9.29 -11.21
C ARG A 2 3.24 8.04 -12.09
N SER A 3 4.28 7.58 -12.79
CA SER A 3 4.25 6.43 -13.68
C SER A 3 3.98 5.09 -12.99
N LEU A 4 4.48 4.86 -11.76
CA LEU A 4 4.31 3.56 -11.09
C LEU A 4 2.86 3.36 -10.62
N ILE A 5 2.27 4.39 -10.00
CA ILE A 5 0.86 4.36 -9.60
C ILE A 5 -0.02 4.14 -10.82
N ALA A 6 0.22 4.91 -11.89
CA ALA A 6 -0.53 4.76 -13.14
C ALA A 6 -0.41 3.35 -13.74
N ALA A 7 0.79 2.75 -13.72
CA ALA A 7 0.99 1.39 -14.19
C ALA A 7 0.24 0.36 -13.33
N ILE A 8 0.29 0.48 -12.00
CA ILE A 8 -0.45 -0.39 -11.08
C ILE A 8 -1.96 -0.26 -11.31
N THR A 9 -2.47 0.96 -11.42
CA THR A 9 -3.90 1.21 -11.70
C THR A 9 -4.30 0.65 -13.07
N ALA A 10 -3.45 0.76 -14.09
CA ALA A 10 -3.74 0.25 -15.43
C ALA A 10 -3.88 -1.28 -15.47
N ILE A 11 -3.10 -2.01 -14.66
CA ILE A 11 -3.19 -3.48 -14.60
C ILE A 11 -4.22 -3.97 -13.58
N ALA A 12 -4.74 -3.11 -12.70
CA ALA A 12 -5.67 -3.50 -11.63
C ALA A 12 -6.87 -4.34 -12.08
N PRO A 13 -7.52 -4.08 -13.24
CA PRO A 13 -8.64 -4.90 -13.71
C PRO A 13 -8.27 -6.36 -14.04
N LEU A 14 -6.98 -6.67 -14.20
CA LEU A 14 -6.49 -8.01 -14.56
C LEU A 14 -6.31 -8.93 -13.35
N PHE A 15 -6.50 -8.42 -12.12
CA PHE A 15 -6.26 -9.15 -10.89
C PHE A 15 -7.46 -9.05 -9.96
N GLU A 16 -7.72 -10.12 -9.21
CA GLU A 16 -8.75 -10.09 -8.17
C GLU A 16 -8.38 -9.11 -7.06
N ARG A 17 -7.10 -9.08 -6.65
CA ARG A 17 -6.57 -8.17 -5.62
C ARG A 17 -5.10 -7.84 -5.89
N ILE A 18 -4.68 -6.62 -5.57
CA ILE A 18 -3.29 -6.17 -5.59
C ILE A 18 -2.91 -5.70 -4.19
N PHE A 19 -1.79 -6.20 -3.66
CA PHE A 19 -1.17 -5.71 -2.43
C PHE A 19 0.12 -4.99 -2.75
N VAL A 20 0.23 -3.74 -2.33
CA VAL A 20 1.45 -2.93 -2.50
C VAL A 20 2.09 -2.73 -1.12
N ILE A 21 3.32 -3.23 -0.96
CA ILE A 21 4.08 -3.08 0.29
C ILE A 21 5.17 -2.04 0.05
N THR A 22 5.14 -0.94 0.80
CA THR A 22 6.11 0.14 0.63
C THR A 22 6.33 0.93 1.93
N HIS A 23 7.56 1.39 2.13
CA HIS A 23 7.90 2.37 3.18
C HIS A 23 7.82 3.82 2.66
N VAL A 24 7.55 4.01 1.37
CA VAL A 24 7.57 5.32 0.71
C VAL A 24 6.25 6.06 0.93
N SER A 25 6.30 7.15 1.70
CA SER A 25 5.12 7.87 2.19
C SER A 25 4.19 8.38 1.08
N HIS A 26 4.75 8.89 -0.02
CA HIS A 26 3.93 9.45 -1.11
C HIS A 26 3.17 8.38 -1.91
N LEU A 27 3.62 7.13 -1.90
CA LEU A 27 2.89 6.02 -2.53
C LEU A 27 1.67 5.64 -1.72
N LYS A 28 1.75 5.71 -0.38
CA LYS A 28 0.62 5.41 0.51
C LYS A 28 -0.58 6.31 0.22
N ALA A 29 -0.34 7.60 -0.06
CA ALA A 29 -1.39 8.57 -0.37
C ALA A 29 -2.18 8.28 -1.66
N ALA A 30 -1.71 7.36 -2.50
CA ALA A 30 -2.37 6.99 -3.75
C ALA A 30 -3.36 5.82 -3.61
N PHE A 31 -3.42 5.16 -2.45
CA PHE A 31 -4.27 4.00 -2.21
C PHE A 31 -5.24 4.27 -1.07
N HIS A 32 -6.49 3.83 -1.22
CA HIS A 32 -7.57 4.17 -0.29
C HIS A 32 -7.53 3.30 0.96
N ASN A 33 -7.22 2.01 0.81
CA ASN A 33 -7.11 1.07 1.92
C ASN A 33 -5.64 0.81 2.22
N THR A 34 -5.18 1.21 3.39
CA THR A 34 -3.77 1.03 3.79
C THR A 34 -3.68 0.26 5.11
N LEU A 35 -2.79 -0.71 5.17
CA LEU A 35 -2.37 -1.34 6.43
C LEU A 35 -1.03 -0.74 6.83
N GLU A 36 -1.01 -0.05 7.97
CA GLU A 36 0.24 0.43 8.54
C GLU A 36 0.81 -0.62 9.47
N VAL A 37 2.06 -1.01 9.21
CA VAL A 37 2.80 -1.96 10.04
C VAL A 37 3.91 -1.21 10.76
N THR A 38 3.88 -1.26 12.09
CA THR A 38 4.92 -0.67 12.95
C THR A 38 5.63 -1.76 13.72
N ARG A 39 6.97 -1.75 13.66
CA ARG A 39 7.78 -2.65 14.49
C ARG A 39 7.76 -2.16 15.93
N THR A 40 7.48 -3.07 16.86
CA THR A 40 7.55 -2.81 18.31
C THR A 40 8.47 -3.84 18.99
N PRO A 41 8.88 -3.62 20.24
CA PRO A 41 9.63 -4.62 21.03
C PRO A 41 8.89 -5.95 21.22
N HIS A 42 7.55 -5.95 21.13
CA HIS A 42 6.71 -7.14 21.29
C HIS A 42 6.30 -7.79 19.96
N GLY A 43 6.85 -7.32 18.83
CA GLY A 43 6.53 -7.79 17.48
C GLY A 43 5.94 -6.71 16.58
N SER A 44 5.38 -7.11 15.44
CA SER A 44 4.75 -6.19 14.49
C SER A 44 3.33 -5.85 14.95
N GLN A 45 3.02 -4.56 15.06
CA GLN A 45 1.65 -4.07 15.24
C GLN A 45 1.11 -3.61 13.90
N VAL A 46 -0.16 -3.93 13.63
CA VAL A 46 -0.86 -3.58 12.39
C VAL A 46 -2.03 -2.66 12.73
N ARG A 47 -2.19 -1.59 11.96
CA ARG A 47 -3.33 -0.67 12.04
C ARG A 47 -3.97 -0.52 10.67
N LEU A 48 -5.29 -0.71 10.61
CA LEU A 48 -6.07 -0.36 9.43
C LEU A 48 -6.23 1.15 9.34
N VAL A 49 -5.89 1.71 8.19
CA VAL A 49 -6.11 3.10 7.82
C VAL A 49 -7.04 3.09 6.60
N CYS A 50 -8.27 3.52 6.81
CA CYS A 50 -9.35 3.58 5.84
C CYS A 50 -9.88 5.01 5.73
#